data_AF-A0A6I5ZM20-F1
#
_entry.id   AF-A0A6I5ZM20-F1
#
_cell.length_a   1.000
_cell.length_b   1.000
_cell.length_c   1.000
_cell.angle_alpha   90.00
_cell.angle_beta   90.00
_cell.angle_gamma   90.00
#
_symmetry.space_group_name_H-M   'P 1'
#
loop_
_entity.id
_entity.type
_entity.pdbx_description
1 polymer ?
#
loop_
_entity_poly.entity_id
_entity_poly.type
_entity_poly.pdbx_seq_one_letter_code
_entity_poly.pdbx_strand_id
1 'polypeptide(L)'
;MSAAQNAGSIRGASILPPSASEMLGRRTTRLPAHLVAAVGCHGGAGVSTLAAQLEHVGDSGQLWPGRADEPPFAVLVARESAHGLASASLAARQYATNNAPAHVQLLGLVLVAGRKGKPTARLRRDRELLVGSGLFANVWNISWHDFLVDTPLNELPSTGPDPAPPARRADPRTFVAPDIAAVGQGLRDAAVAVMSGDSGPTP
;
A
#
# COMPACT_ATOMS: atom_id res chain seq x y z
N MET A 1 -3.08 -35.85 -47.22
CA MET A 1 -3.10 -34.37 -47.27
C MET A 1 -4.33 -33.87 -46.53
N SER A 2 -4.16 -33.25 -45.36
CA SER A 2 -4.90 -32.06 -44.98
C SER A 2 -4.29 -31.54 -43.67
N ALA A 3 -3.70 -30.35 -43.77
CA ALA A 3 -3.12 -29.61 -42.67
C ALA A 3 -4.19 -28.66 -42.12
N ALA A 4 -4.33 -28.59 -40.80
CA ALA A 4 -4.95 -27.48 -40.09
C ALA A 4 -4.24 -27.39 -38.73
N GLN A 5 -3.09 -26.73 -38.71
CA GLN A 5 -2.94 -25.35 -38.23
C GLN A 5 -3.08 -25.23 -36.71
N ASN A 6 -1.92 -25.36 -36.07
CA ASN A 6 -1.62 -24.84 -34.74
C ASN A 6 -1.96 -23.35 -34.69
N ALA A 7 -3.06 -23.00 -34.01
CA ALA A 7 -3.28 -21.65 -33.51
C ALA A 7 -2.75 -21.62 -32.07
N GLY A 8 -1.51 -21.16 -31.90
CA GLY A 8 -0.93 -20.87 -30.60
C GLY A 8 -1.73 -19.78 -29.90
N SER A 9 -2.59 -20.18 -28.98
CA SER A 9 -3.13 -19.27 -27.97
C SER A 9 -1.98 -18.92 -27.03
N ILE A 10 -1.46 -17.69 -27.14
CA ILE A 10 -0.64 -17.10 -26.09
C ILE A 10 -1.56 -16.96 -24.88
N ARG A 11 -1.62 -17.99 -24.03
CA ARG A 11 -2.28 -17.94 -22.73
C ARG A 11 -1.55 -16.91 -21.88
N GLY A 12 -2.26 -15.91 -21.38
CA GLY A 12 -1.74 -14.92 -20.44
C GLY A 12 -1.03 -15.63 -19.29
N ALA A 13 0.15 -15.12 -18.93
CA ALA A 13 0.95 -15.72 -17.86
C ALA A 13 0.14 -15.73 -16.57
N SER A 14 -0.12 -16.93 -16.02
CA SER A 14 -0.70 -17.09 -14.69
C SER A 14 0.21 -16.41 -13.67
N ILE A 15 -0.35 -15.56 -12.81
CA ILE A 15 0.39 -14.99 -11.67
C ILE A 15 0.79 -16.15 -10.76
N LEU A 16 2.10 -16.33 -10.52
CA LEU A 16 2.61 -17.36 -9.64
C LEU A 16 2.73 -16.84 -8.20
N PRO A 17 2.37 -17.67 -7.20
CA PRO A 17 2.54 -17.29 -5.80
C PRO A 17 4.04 -17.12 -5.49
N PRO A 18 4.41 -16.19 -4.59
CA PRO A 18 5.74 -16.18 -3.99
C PRO A 18 6.06 -17.51 -3.28
N SER A 19 7.34 -17.76 -3.00
CA SER A 19 7.71 -18.86 -2.09
C SER A 19 7.24 -18.56 -0.66
N ALA A 20 7.07 -19.60 0.18
CA ALA A 20 6.61 -19.42 1.56
C ALA A 20 7.51 -18.49 2.39
N SER A 21 8.83 -18.46 2.14
CA SER A 21 9.77 -17.56 2.82
C SER A 21 9.70 -16.11 2.35
N GLU A 22 9.11 -15.86 1.19
CA GLU A 22 8.91 -14.52 0.62
C GLU A 22 7.54 -13.92 1.00
N MET A 23 6.64 -14.74 1.52
CA MET A 23 5.29 -14.31 1.91
C MET A 23 5.31 -13.57 3.24
N LEU A 24 4.50 -12.51 3.33
CA LEU A 24 4.20 -11.86 4.60
C LEU A 24 3.36 -12.81 5.47
N GLY A 25 3.65 -12.78 6.77
CA GLY A 25 2.90 -13.52 7.77
C GLY A 25 1.51 -12.91 8.03
N ARG A 26 0.84 -13.45 9.05
CA ARG A 26 -0.50 -13.00 9.48
C ARG A 26 -0.43 -12.48 10.90
N ARG A 27 -1.03 -11.32 11.14
CA ARG A 27 -1.16 -10.72 12.47
C ARG A 27 -2.31 -11.38 13.22
N THR A 28 -2.05 -11.78 14.47
CA THR A 28 -3.05 -12.37 15.36
C THR A 28 -3.46 -11.44 16.51
N THR A 29 -2.60 -10.47 16.83
CA THR A 29 -2.86 -9.42 17.83
C THR A 29 -3.89 -8.44 17.31
N ARG A 30 -4.71 -7.86 18.19
CA ARG A 30 -5.69 -6.84 17.80
C ARG A 30 -5.02 -5.48 17.67
N LEU A 31 -5.36 -4.70 16.62
CA LEU A 31 -4.97 -3.29 16.53
C LEU A 31 -5.92 -2.37 17.30
N PRO A 32 -5.46 -1.18 17.74
CA PRO A 32 -6.36 -0.09 18.13
C PRO A 32 -7.42 0.21 17.06
N ALA A 33 -8.43 1.00 17.41
CA ALA A 33 -9.48 1.40 16.47
C ALA A 33 -8.86 2.01 15.20
N HIS A 34 -9.22 1.46 14.04
CA HIS A 34 -8.74 1.87 12.72
C HIS A 34 -9.81 1.57 11.67
N LEU A 35 -9.66 2.11 10.47
CA LEU A 35 -10.44 1.75 9.27
C LEU A 35 -9.62 0.86 8.33
N VAL A 36 -8.34 1.19 8.13
CA VAL A 36 -7.45 0.50 7.19
C VAL A 36 -6.19 0.04 7.91
N ALA A 37 -5.82 -1.23 7.75
CA ALA A 37 -4.54 -1.75 8.23
C ALA A 37 -3.43 -1.46 7.20
N ALA A 38 -2.44 -0.65 7.57
CA ALA A 38 -1.25 -0.45 6.77
C ALA A 38 -0.27 -1.62 6.99
N VAL A 39 0.13 -2.27 5.90
CA VAL A 39 0.99 -3.46 5.90
C VAL A 39 2.28 -3.14 5.15
N GLY A 40 3.39 -3.16 5.87
CA GLY A 40 4.72 -2.94 5.31
C GLY A 40 5.16 -4.16 4.51
N CYS A 41 5.54 -3.94 3.25
CA CYS A 41 6.11 -5.00 2.41
C CYS A 41 7.52 -5.42 2.87
N HIS A 42 8.18 -4.56 3.65
CA HIS A 42 9.52 -4.77 4.19
C HIS A 42 9.74 -3.92 5.45
N GLY A 43 10.83 -4.18 6.17
CA GLY A 43 11.23 -3.38 7.33
C GLY A 43 11.53 -1.94 6.94
N GLY A 44 11.04 -0.97 7.71
CA GLY A 44 11.26 0.46 7.44
C GLY A 44 10.46 1.02 6.25
N ALA A 45 9.35 0.39 5.87
CA ALA A 45 8.47 0.86 4.79
C ALA A 45 7.76 2.20 5.07
N GLY A 46 7.65 2.62 6.34
CA GLY A 46 6.96 3.85 6.76
C GLY A 46 5.56 3.63 7.35
N VAL A 47 5.21 2.38 7.71
CA VAL A 47 3.91 2.01 8.27
C VAL A 47 3.61 2.76 9.57
N SER A 48 4.55 2.75 10.51
CA SER A 48 4.39 3.41 11.81
C SER A 48 4.17 4.91 11.65
N THR A 49 4.94 5.56 10.77
CA THR A 49 4.77 6.97 10.43
C THR A 49 3.39 7.25 9.84
N LEU A 50 2.93 6.42 8.90
CA LEU A 50 1.62 6.59 8.28
C LEU A 50 0.49 6.46 9.31
N ALA A 51 0.56 5.46 10.19
CA ALA A 51 -0.42 5.24 11.25
C ALA A 51 -0.38 6.32 12.34
N ALA A 52 0.78 6.92 12.62
CA ALA A 52 0.86 8.04 13.55
C ALA A 52 0.23 9.32 12.99
N GLN A 53 0.30 9.54 11.68
CA GLN A 53 -0.21 10.76 11.04
C GLN A 53 -1.66 10.66 10.58
N LEU A 54 -2.20 9.44 10.41
CA LEU A 54 -3.56 9.21 9.93
C LEU A 54 -4.34 8.36 10.95
N GLU A 55 -5.25 9.00 11.68
CA GLU A 55 -5.92 8.39 12.85
C GLU A 55 -6.75 7.15 12.50
N HIS A 56 -7.24 7.05 11.26
CA HIS A 56 -8.00 5.91 10.75
C HIS A 56 -7.12 4.80 10.15
N VAL A 57 -5.79 4.90 10.25
CA VAL A 57 -4.85 3.90 9.73
C VAL A 57 -4.15 3.18 10.89
N GLY A 58 -4.27 1.85 10.92
CA GLY A 58 -3.61 1.00 11.92
C GLY A 58 -2.26 0.47 11.44
N ASP A 59 -1.26 0.43 12.33
CA ASP A 59 0.07 -0.16 12.05
C ASP A 59 0.03 -1.69 12.15
N SER A 60 0.00 -2.39 11.02
CA SER A 60 0.04 -3.87 10.98
C SER A 60 1.46 -4.43 10.89
N GLY A 61 2.50 -3.61 11.00
CA GLY A 61 3.89 -4.01 10.81
C GLY A 61 4.11 -4.65 9.44
N GLN A 62 4.76 -5.81 9.40
CA GLN A 62 4.99 -6.60 8.18
C GLN A 62 4.10 -7.86 8.13
N LEU A 63 2.85 -7.71 8.53
CA LEU A 63 1.90 -8.81 8.65
C LEU A 63 0.54 -8.41 8.08
N TRP A 64 -0.09 -9.31 7.32
CA TRP A 64 -1.48 -9.14 6.89
C TRP A 64 -2.42 -9.10 8.10
N PRO A 65 -3.49 -8.29 8.11
CA PRO A 65 -4.52 -8.34 9.14
C PRO A 65 -5.18 -9.72 9.11
N GLY A 66 -4.94 -10.54 10.15
CA GLY A 66 -5.41 -11.93 10.21
C GLY A 66 -6.72 -12.11 10.98
N ARG A 67 -7.25 -11.04 11.56
CA ARG A 67 -8.40 -11.04 12.45
C ARG A 67 -9.68 -10.61 11.71
N ALA A 68 -10.63 -11.53 11.56
CA ALA A 68 -11.89 -11.27 10.86
C ALA A 68 -12.88 -10.37 11.65
N ASP A 69 -12.58 -10.07 12.92
CA ASP A 69 -13.35 -9.15 13.76
C ASP A 69 -12.78 -7.71 13.76
N GLU A 70 -11.91 -7.42 12.80
CA GLU A 70 -11.40 -6.09 12.46
C GLU A 70 -11.90 -5.69 11.07
N PRO A 71 -11.87 -4.38 10.73
CA PRO A 71 -12.15 -3.96 9.36
C PRO A 71 -11.27 -4.71 8.34
N PRO A 72 -11.84 -5.15 7.21
CA PRO A 72 -11.14 -6.02 6.27
C PRO A 72 -10.12 -5.29 5.40
N PHE A 73 -10.04 -3.96 5.47
CA PHE A 73 -9.28 -3.15 4.53
C PHE A 73 -7.79 -3.14 4.85
N ALA A 74 -6.97 -3.46 3.86
CA ALA A 74 -5.53 -3.37 3.96
C ALA A 74 -4.96 -2.47 2.86
N VAL A 75 -3.86 -1.79 3.16
CA VAL A 75 -3.02 -1.14 2.15
C VAL A 75 -1.58 -1.60 2.29
N LEU A 76 -0.95 -1.95 1.18
CA LEU A 76 0.48 -2.25 1.18
C LEU A 76 1.28 -0.94 1.23
N VAL A 77 2.36 -0.91 2.00
CA VAL A 77 3.26 0.23 2.10
C VAL A 77 4.67 -0.23 1.75
N ALA A 78 5.31 0.48 0.83
CA ALA A 78 6.69 0.21 0.46
C ALA A 78 7.46 1.50 0.23
N ARG A 79 8.75 1.47 0.57
CA ARG A 79 9.67 2.55 0.19
C ARG A 79 10.10 2.38 -1.26
N GLU A 80 10.14 3.48 -2.01
CA GLU A 80 10.64 3.51 -3.38
C GLU A 80 12.16 3.24 -3.42
N SER A 81 12.48 1.96 -3.48
CA SER A 81 13.82 1.38 -3.51
C SER A 81 13.77 0.06 -4.27
N ALA A 82 14.90 -0.46 -4.75
CA ALA A 82 14.90 -1.73 -5.48
C ALA A 82 14.32 -2.89 -4.63
N HIS A 83 14.67 -2.94 -3.34
CA HIS A 83 14.12 -3.91 -2.41
C HIS A 83 12.62 -3.67 -2.17
N GLY A 84 12.21 -2.43 -1.90
CA GLY A 84 10.81 -2.12 -1.59
C GLY A 84 9.85 -2.39 -2.76
N LEU A 85 10.25 -2.08 -4.00
CA LEU A 85 9.45 -2.40 -5.18
C LEU A 85 9.36 -3.91 -5.42
N ALA A 86 10.45 -4.64 -5.23
CA ALA A 86 10.44 -6.10 -5.31
C ALA A 86 9.52 -6.71 -4.24
N SER A 87 9.64 -6.28 -2.99
CA SER A 87 8.79 -6.75 -1.89
C SER A 87 7.32 -6.40 -2.08
N ALA A 88 7.00 -5.21 -2.63
CA ALA A 88 5.63 -4.86 -2.99
C ALA A 88 5.06 -5.79 -4.07
N SER A 89 5.87 -6.15 -5.08
CA SER A 89 5.47 -7.16 -6.08
C SER A 89 5.22 -8.52 -5.43
N LEU A 90 6.07 -8.98 -4.51
CA LEU A 90 5.87 -10.24 -3.79
C LEU A 90 4.55 -10.23 -3.02
N ALA A 91 4.31 -9.21 -2.18
CA ALA A 91 3.10 -9.10 -1.38
C ALA A 91 1.83 -8.98 -2.24
N ALA A 92 1.89 -8.26 -3.35
CA ALA A 92 0.76 -8.17 -4.28
C ALA A 92 0.44 -9.50 -4.97
N ARG A 93 1.47 -10.27 -5.37
CA ARG A 93 1.26 -11.63 -5.89
C ARG A 93 0.73 -12.58 -4.82
N GLN A 94 1.19 -12.45 -3.57
CA GLN A 94 0.63 -13.23 -2.45
C GLN A 94 -0.88 -12.97 -2.33
N TYR A 95 -1.32 -11.72 -2.41
CA TYR A 95 -2.73 -11.37 -2.40
C TYR A 95 -3.48 -11.91 -3.63
N ALA A 96 -2.99 -11.65 -4.84
CA ALA A 96 -3.61 -12.07 -6.11
C ALA A 96 -3.73 -13.60 -6.27
N THR A 97 -2.92 -14.36 -5.53
CA THR A 97 -2.95 -15.83 -5.52
C THR A 97 -3.68 -16.41 -4.31
N ASN A 98 -4.47 -15.59 -3.59
CA ASN A 98 -5.27 -15.98 -2.42
C ASN A 98 -4.45 -16.56 -1.26
N ASN A 99 -3.20 -16.12 -1.09
CA ASN A 99 -2.32 -16.51 0.02
C ASN A 99 -2.31 -15.50 1.18
N ALA A 100 -3.01 -14.37 1.04
CA ALA A 100 -3.38 -13.49 2.15
C ALA A 100 -4.61 -14.06 2.92
N PRO A 101 -4.93 -13.57 4.13
CA PRO A 101 -6.15 -13.98 4.82
C PRO A 101 -7.40 -13.66 3.98
N ALA A 102 -8.30 -14.63 3.85
CA ALA A 102 -9.38 -14.60 2.85
C ALA A 102 -10.40 -13.45 2.99
N HIS A 103 -10.50 -12.83 4.17
CA HIS A 103 -11.40 -11.70 4.43
C HIS A 103 -10.78 -10.35 4.06
N VAL A 104 -9.47 -10.31 3.79
CA VAL A 104 -8.76 -9.05 3.52
C VAL A 104 -9.14 -8.51 2.15
N GLN A 105 -9.42 -7.22 2.12
CA GLN A 105 -9.66 -6.45 0.90
C GLN A 105 -8.50 -5.48 0.71
N LEU A 106 -7.66 -5.73 -0.29
CA LEU A 106 -6.51 -4.87 -0.61
C LEU A 106 -6.96 -3.63 -1.37
N LEU A 107 -6.79 -2.45 -0.76
CA LEU A 107 -7.16 -1.17 -1.36
C LEU A 107 -6.14 -0.69 -2.40
N GLY A 108 -4.86 -1.05 -2.24
CA GLY A 108 -3.81 -0.59 -3.14
C GLY A 108 -2.42 -0.57 -2.50
N LEU A 109 -1.58 0.33 -3.02
CA LEU A 109 -0.18 0.52 -2.62
C LEU A 109 0.11 1.98 -2.28
N VAL A 110 0.77 2.23 -1.14
CA VAL A 110 1.41 3.50 -0.81
C VAL A 110 2.91 3.37 -1.06
N LEU A 111 3.44 4.17 -1.98
CA LEU A 111 4.86 4.29 -2.25
C LEU A 111 5.43 5.52 -1.54
N VAL A 112 6.33 5.29 -0.58
CA VAL A 112 7.03 6.34 0.14
C VAL A 112 8.37 6.62 -0.54
N ALA A 113 8.64 7.87 -0.92
CA ALA A 113 9.90 8.22 -1.57
C ALA A 113 11.11 7.78 -0.73
N GLY A 114 12.05 7.06 -1.35
CA GLY A 114 13.23 6.54 -0.65
C GLY A 114 14.37 7.54 -0.50
N ARG A 115 14.29 8.71 -1.14
CA ARG A 115 15.33 9.74 -1.15
C ARG A 115 14.76 11.10 -1.55
N LYS A 116 15.50 12.14 -1.21
CA LYS A 116 15.31 13.47 -1.81
C LYS A 116 15.65 13.47 -3.30
N GLY A 117 14.88 14.24 -4.06
CA GLY A 117 15.10 14.48 -5.48
C GLY A 117 14.74 13.30 -6.38
N LYS A 118 15.17 13.37 -7.65
CA LYS A 118 14.71 12.47 -8.71
C LYS A 118 15.29 11.04 -8.56
N PRO A 119 14.48 9.98 -8.60
CA PRO A 119 14.95 8.60 -8.62
C PRO A 119 15.76 8.28 -9.88
N THR A 120 16.60 7.23 -9.82
CA THR A 120 17.40 6.77 -10.97
C THR A 120 16.49 6.26 -12.10
N ALA A 121 17.00 6.22 -13.34
CA ALA A 121 16.22 5.73 -14.47
C ALA A 121 15.74 4.29 -14.30
N ARG A 122 16.58 3.43 -13.71
CA ARG A 122 16.22 2.05 -13.36
C ARG A 122 15.07 2.01 -12.36
N LEU A 123 15.17 2.76 -11.27
CA LEU A 123 14.14 2.75 -10.23
C LEU A 123 12.79 3.28 -10.74
N ARG A 124 12.81 4.31 -11.59
CA ARG A 124 11.58 4.80 -12.25
C ARG A 124 10.93 3.73 -13.12
N ARG A 125 11.72 3.04 -13.93
CA ARG A 125 11.23 1.94 -14.78
C ARG A 125 10.66 0.80 -13.95
N ASP A 126 11.36 0.38 -12.90
CA ASP A 126 10.90 -0.69 -12.01
C ASP A 126 9.56 -0.30 -11.34
N ARG A 127 9.42 0.98 -10.94
CA ARG A 127 8.17 1.52 -10.40
C ARG A 127 7.06 1.53 -11.45
N GLU A 128 7.33 2.01 -12.67
CA GLU A 128 6.36 2.04 -13.77
C GLU A 128 5.86 0.63 -14.12
N LEU A 129 6.75 -0.37 -14.11
CA LEU A 129 6.38 -1.77 -14.31
C LEU A 129 5.48 -2.31 -13.19
N LEU A 130 5.79 -1.98 -11.93
CA LEU A 130 4.97 -2.41 -10.80
C LEU A 130 3.58 -1.75 -10.83
N VAL A 131 3.51 -0.44 -11.07
CA VAL A 131 2.25 0.31 -11.13
C VAL A 131 1.41 -0.12 -12.33
N GLY A 132 2.06 -0.40 -13.47
CA GLY A 132 1.41 -0.87 -14.69
C GLY A 132 1.08 -2.37 -14.70
N SER A 133 1.35 -3.12 -13.64
CA SER A 133 1.17 -4.58 -13.63
C SER A 133 -0.29 -5.03 -13.47
N GLY A 134 -1.21 -4.11 -13.17
CA GLY A 134 -2.62 -4.42 -12.87
C GLY A 134 -2.86 -5.09 -11.52
N LEU A 135 -1.83 -5.21 -10.66
CA LEU A 135 -1.96 -5.84 -9.33
C LEU A 135 -2.56 -4.92 -8.26
N PHE A 136 -2.71 -3.63 -8.55
CA PHE A 136 -3.18 -2.62 -7.61
C PHE A 136 -4.31 -1.82 -8.23
N ALA A 137 -5.43 -1.74 -7.51
CA ALA A 137 -6.54 -0.86 -7.89
C ALA A 137 -6.15 0.63 -7.73
N ASN A 138 -5.38 0.94 -6.69
CA ASN A 138 -4.94 2.30 -6.38
C ASN A 138 -3.45 2.32 -6.05
N VAL A 139 -2.77 3.40 -6.45
CA VAL A 139 -1.39 3.70 -6.05
C VAL A 139 -1.28 5.14 -5.59
N TRP A 140 -0.89 5.33 -4.33
CA TRP A 140 -0.60 6.63 -3.74
C TRP A 140 0.90 6.82 -3.58
N ASN A 141 1.36 8.07 -3.66
CA ASN A 141 2.76 8.42 -3.50
C ASN A 141 2.91 9.45 -2.38
N ILE A 142 3.88 9.22 -1.49
CA ILE A 142 4.30 10.16 -0.45
C ILE A 142 5.69 10.65 -0.83
N SER A 143 5.86 11.97 -0.88
CA SER A 143 7.12 12.62 -1.23
C SER A 143 8.15 12.49 -0.10
N TRP A 144 9.40 12.81 -0.41
CA TRP A 144 10.43 12.91 0.63
C TRP A 144 10.20 14.15 1.48
N HIS A 145 10.10 13.94 2.79
CA HIS A 145 9.89 14.98 3.78
C HIS A 145 11.03 14.96 4.80
N ASP A 146 11.88 16.00 4.78
CA ASP A 146 13.05 16.07 5.67
C ASP A 146 12.64 16.04 7.16
N PHE A 147 11.50 16.65 7.53
CA PHE A 147 11.03 16.68 8.92
C PHE A 147 10.74 15.28 9.50
N LEU A 148 10.37 14.30 8.67
CA LEU A 148 10.08 12.93 9.13
C LEU A 148 11.35 12.20 9.60
N VAL A 149 12.54 12.70 9.27
CA VAL A 149 13.80 12.13 9.73
C VAL A 149 14.12 12.58 11.16
N ASP A 150 13.82 13.84 11.48
CA ASP A 150 14.23 14.47 12.73
C ASP A 150 13.11 14.57 13.78
N THR A 151 11.86 14.24 13.40
CA THR A 151 10.69 14.32 14.30
C THR A 151 10.37 12.93 14.88
N PRO A 152 10.39 12.76 16.21
CA PRO A 152 9.95 11.54 16.87
C PRO A 152 8.51 11.17 16.52
N LEU A 153 8.22 9.87 16.47
CA LEU A 153 6.91 9.35 16.06
C LEU A 153 5.75 9.89 16.91
N ASN A 154 5.96 10.04 18.21
CA ASN A 154 4.99 10.56 19.18
C ASN A 154 4.83 12.08 19.14
N GLU A 155 5.64 12.79 18.34
CA GLU A 155 5.56 14.24 18.15
C GLU A 155 4.99 14.60 16.77
N LEU A 156 4.74 13.61 15.91
CA LEU A 156 4.14 13.86 14.60
C LEU A 156 2.68 14.30 14.74
N PRO A 157 2.24 15.29 13.95
CA PRO A 157 0.84 15.69 13.92
C PRO A 157 -0.01 14.57 13.31
N SER A 158 -1.24 14.40 13.79
CA SER A 158 -2.24 13.49 13.26
C SER A 158 -3.38 14.24 12.58
N THR A 159 -4.06 13.56 11.66
CA THR A 159 -5.34 14.01 11.11
C THR A 159 -6.31 12.84 11.01
N GLY A 160 -7.59 13.14 11.27
CA GLY A 160 -8.70 12.22 11.08
C GLY A 160 -9.05 11.99 9.59
N PRO A 161 -10.08 11.15 9.33
CA PRO A 161 -10.50 10.74 7.99
C PRO A 161 -11.11 11.83 7.12
N ASP A 162 -11.59 12.93 7.72
CA ASP A 162 -11.98 14.16 7.03
C ASP A 162 -11.07 15.29 7.50
N PRO A 163 -9.87 15.45 6.89
CA PRO A 163 -8.95 16.53 7.24
C PRO A 163 -9.58 17.89 6.95
N ALA A 164 -9.42 18.83 7.87
CA ALA A 164 -9.72 20.23 7.60
C ALA A 164 -8.85 20.75 6.44
N PRO A 165 -9.34 21.71 5.63
CA PRO A 165 -8.55 22.28 4.54
C PRO A 165 -7.19 22.80 5.04
N PRO A 166 -6.09 22.53 4.32
CA PRO A 166 -4.76 22.88 4.78
C PRO A 166 -4.61 24.41 4.86
N ALA A 167 -4.04 24.90 5.96
CA ALA A 167 -3.62 26.29 6.06
C ALA A 167 -2.49 26.56 5.04
N ARG A 168 -2.54 27.71 4.35
CA ARG A 168 -1.67 28.06 3.21
C ARG A 168 -0.16 28.09 3.53
N ARG A 169 0.22 28.06 4.81
CA ARG A 169 1.58 27.96 5.35
C ARG A 169 1.56 27.27 6.72
N ALA A 170 1.52 25.95 6.72
CA ALA A 170 1.56 25.14 7.92
C ALA A 170 2.96 24.53 8.10
N ASP A 171 3.54 24.63 9.30
CA ASP A 171 4.76 23.87 9.64
C ASP A 171 4.36 22.38 9.68
N PRO A 172 5.02 21.49 8.90
CA PRO A 172 4.69 20.07 8.88
C PRO A 172 4.93 19.34 10.20
N ARG A 173 5.58 19.98 11.19
CA ARG A 173 5.62 19.50 12.58
C ARG A 173 4.34 19.77 13.36
N THR A 174 3.48 20.63 12.84
CA THR A 174 2.22 21.05 13.47
C THR A 174 0.99 20.66 12.66
N PHE A 175 1.17 20.27 11.39
CA PHE A 175 0.11 19.78 10.50
C PHE A 175 0.61 18.64 9.63
N VAL A 176 -0.27 17.71 9.28
CA VAL A 176 0.05 16.62 8.34
C VAL A 176 0.34 17.19 6.96
N ALA A 177 1.43 16.74 6.33
CA ALA A 177 1.81 17.19 5.00
C ALA A 177 0.70 16.91 3.98
N PRO A 178 0.43 17.80 3.00
CA PRO A 178 -0.73 17.68 2.12
C PRO A 178 -0.80 16.37 1.31
N ASP A 179 0.34 15.82 0.87
CA ASP A 179 0.39 14.54 0.16
C ASP A 179 0.08 13.35 1.07
N ILE A 180 0.54 13.38 2.33
CA ILE A 180 0.19 12.38 3.35
C ILE A 180 -1.30 12.47 3.69
N ALA A 181 -1.85 13.67 3.89
CA ALA A 181 -3.28 13.87 4.12
C ALA A 181 -4.12 13.39 2.93
N ALA A 182 -3.66 13.63 1.69
CA ALA A 182 -4.31 13.12 0.49
C ALA A 182 -4.27 11.58 0.40
N VAL A 183 -3.21 10.93 0.88
CA VAL A 183 -3.21 9.46 1.04
C VAL A 183 -4.31 9.04 2.02
N GLY A 184 -4.41 9.70 3.19
CA GLY A 184 -5.45 9.41 4.17
C GLY A 184 -6.87 9.51 3.61
N GLN A 185 -7.16 10.58 2.88
CA GLN A 185 -8.43 10.76 2.17
C GLN A 185 -8.65 9.63 1.15
N GLY A 186 -7.66 9.35 0.30
CA GLY A 186 -7.77 8.31 -0.73
C GLY A 186 -8.00 6.91 -0.17
N LEU A 187 -7.39 6.57 0.98
CA LEU A 187 -7.64 5.30 1.67
C LEU A 187 -9.08 5.18 2.16
N ARG A 188 -9.64 6.26 2.73
CA ARG A 188 -11.04 6.30 3.14
C ARG A 188 -11.96 6.16 1.93
N ASP A 189 -11.73 6.94 0.88
CA ASP A 189 -12.56 6.93 -0.32
C ASP A 189 -12.55 5.55 -0.99
N ALA A 190 -11.38 4.88 -1.06
CA ALA A 190 -11.26 3.52 -1.55
C ALA A 190 -12.02 2.51 -0.69
N ALA A 191 -11.94 2.61 0.64
CA ALA A 191 -12.71 1.75 1.55
C ALA A 191 -14.22 1.95 1.37
N VAL A 192 -14.68 3.20 1.26
CA VAL A 192 -16.10 3.55 1.02
C VAL A 192 -16.58 3.01 -0.32
N ALA A 193 -15.79 3.12 -1.39
CA ALA A 193 -16.13 2.58 -2.70
C ALA A 193 -16.32 1.05 -2.66
N VAL A 194 -15.43 0.35 -1.95
CA VAL A 194 -15.53 -1.10 -1.75
C VAL A 194 -16.78 -1.46 -0.95
N MET A 195 -17.07 -0.74 0.14
CA MET A 195 -18.29 -0.95 0.94
C MET A 195 -19.59 -0.69 0.16
N SER A 196 -19.56 0.25 -0.78
CA SER A 196 -20.73 0.65 -1.58
C SER A 196 -20.98 -0.28 -2.77
N GLY A 197 -20.09 -1.24 -3.03
CA GLY A 197 -20.20 -2.17 -4.15
C GLY A 197 -19.74 -1.62 -5.51
N ASP A 198 -19.17 -0.41 -5.55
CA ASP A 198 -18.69 0.26 -6.77
C ASP A 198 -17.30 -0.23 -7.24
N SER A 199 -16.91 -1.43 -6.80
CA SER A 199 -15.62 -2.02 -7.19
C SER A 199 -15.71 -2.50 -8.63
N GLY A 200 -15.05 -1.78 -9.55
CA GLY A 200 -14.71 -2.33 -10.87
C GLY A 200 -14.00 -3.69 -10.74
N PRO A 201 -13.97 -4.49 -11.82
CA PRO A 201 -13.67 -5.92 -11.73
C PRO A 201 -12.32 -6.16 -11.05
N THR A 202 -12.35 -6.94 -9.97
CA THR A 202 -11.17 -7.55 -9.35
C THR A 202 -10.46 -8.37 -10.44
N PRO A 203 -9.15 -8.16 -10.67
CA PRO A 203 -8.39 -8.96 -11.64
C PRO A 203 -8.23 -10.42 -11.22
#